data_AF-W7YS89-F1
#
_entry.id   AF-W7YS89-F1
#
_cell.length_a   1.000
_cell.length_b   1.000
_cell.length_c   1.000
_cell.angle_alpha   90.00
_cell.angle_beta   90.00
_cell.angle_gamma   90.00
#
_symmetry.space_group_name_H-M   'P 1'
#
loop_
_entity.id
_entity.type
_entity.pdbx_description
1 polymer ?
#
loop_
_entity_poly.entity_id
_entity_poly.type
_entity_poly.pdbx_seq_one_letter_code
_entity_poly.pdbx_strand_id
1 'polypeptide(L)' 'MLEVAEHLLPPGIVADADVNMMPQLVQDYKISSVPALLVVDSEREQQPTIRYDMVSVEELLKEIRRVVI' A
#
# COMPACT_ATOMS: atom_id res chain seq x y z
N MET A 1 -8.43 -3.56 -9.13
CA MET A 1 -8.16 -2.13 -8.89
C MET A 1 -6.67 -1.89 -8.72
N LEU A 2 -6.02 -2.56 -7.75
CA LEU A 2 -4.56 -2.52 -7.60
C LEU A 2 -3.82 -2.96 -8.88
N GLU A 3 -4.21 -4.11 -9.44
CA GLU A 3 -3.67 -4.63 -10.71
C GLU A 3 -3.75 -3.62 -11.87
N VAL A 4 -4.84 -2.84 -11.93
CA VAL A 4 -5.01 -1.77 -12.93
C VAL A 4 -4.13 -0.57 -12.60
N ALA A 5 -4.01 -0.21 -11.32
CA ALA A 5 -3.16 0.89 -10.87
C ALA A 5 -1.67 0.58 -11.11
N GLU A 6 -1.22 -0.66 -10.91
CA GLU A 6 0.15 -1.10 -11.16
C GLU A 6 0.61 -0.85 -12.59
N HIS A 7 -0.26 -1.06 -13.58
CA HIS A 7 0.07 -0.76 -14.98
C HIS A 7 0.33 0.72 -15.26
N LEU A 8 -0.10 1.62 -14.36
CA LEU A 8 0.04 3.06 -14.48
C LEU A 8 1.18 3.62 -13.62
N LEU A 9 1.89 2.74 -12.92
CA LEU A 9 2.96 3.07 -12.00
C LEU A 9 4.32 2.62 -12.54
N PRO A 10 5.41 3.30 -12.16
CA PRO A 10 6.76 2.81 -12.40
C PRO A 10 6.93 1.35 -11.92
N PRO A 11 7.65 0.50 -12.67
CA PRO A 11 7.85 -0.89 -12.27
C PRO A 11 8.62 -0.98 -10.96
N GLY A 12 8.23 -1.93 -10.11
CA GLY A 12 8.95 -2.26 -8.86
C GLY A 12 8.58 -1.40 -7.65
N ILE A 13 7.54 -0.56 -7.73
CA ILE A 13 7.11 0.27 -6.59
C ILE A 13 5.95 -0.35 -5.79
N VAL A 14 5.26 -1.34 -6.36
CA VAL A 14 4.18 -2.08 -5.70
C VAL A 14 4.66 -3.51 -5.44
N ALA A 15 4.34 -4.03 -4.26
CA ALA A 15 4.62 -5.40 -3.88
C ALA A 15 3.40 -6.01 -3.19
N ASP A 16 3.04 -7.22 -3.60
CA ASP A 16 2.02 -8.02 -2.95
C ASP A 16 2.61 -8.81 -1.79
N ALA A 17 1.84 -8.92 -0.71
CA ALA A 17 2.21 -9.66 0.48
C ALA A 17 1.01 -10.45 1.03
N ASP A 18 1.25 -11.70 1.44
CA ASP A 18 0.26 -12.50 2.17
C ASP A 18 0.42 -12.30 3.68
N VAL A 19 -0.58 -11.69 4.31
CA VAL A 19 -0.61 -11.42 5.76
C VAL A 19 -0.48 -12.70 6.59
N ASN A 20 -0.93 -13.85 6.07
CA ASN A 20 -0.82 -15.14 6.76
C ASN A 20 0.64 -15.61 6.86
N MET A 21 1.50 -15.14 5.95
CA MET A 21 2.93 -15.42 5.93
C MET A 21 3.76 -14.37 6.67
N MET A 22 3.14 -13.25 7.09
CA MET A 22 3.82 -12.11 7.70
C MET A 22 3.16 -11.67 9.02
N PRO A 23 3.02 -12.55 10.02
CA PRO A 23 2.30 -12.24 11.26
C PRO A 23 2.95 -11.11 12.06
N GLN A 24 4.28 -10.98 12.01
CA GLN A 24 5.01 -9.89 12.66
C GLN A 24 4.61 -8.53 12.08
N LEU A 25 4.52 -8.44 10.75
CA LEU A 25 4.13 -7.21 10.05
C LEU A 25 2.68 -6.82 10.39
N VAL A 26 1.77 -7.81 10.43
CA VAL A 26 0.38 -7.60 10.87
C VAL A 26 0.34 -7.03 12.29
N GLN A 27 1.15 -7.57 13.20
CA GLN A 27 1.20 -7.13 14.59
C GLN A 27 1.81 -5.74 14.77
N ASP A 28 2.90 -5.45 14.05
CA ASP A 28 3.63 -4.19 14.14
C ASP A 28 2.78 -3.02 13.62
N TYR A 29 2.10 -3.23 12.50
CA TYR A 29 1.26 -2.20 11.86
C TYR A 29 -0.22 -2.26 12.26
N LYS A 30 -0.62 -3.21 13.13
CA LYS A 30 -2.01 -3.40 13.57
C LYS A 30 -2.98 -3.53 12.39
N ILE A 31 -2.61 -4.32 11.39
CA ILE A 31 -3.47 -4.59 10.23
C ILE A 31 -4.73 -5.31 10.73
N SER A 32 -5.89 -4.68 10.59
CA SER A 32 -7.15 -5.13 11.18
C SER A 32 -8.09 -5.82 10.20
N SER A 33 -7.90 -5.62 8.89
CA SER A 33 -8.68 -6.24 7.82
C SER A 33 -7.87 -6.36 6.54
N VAL A 34 -8.36 -7.18 5.61
CA VAL A 34 -7.83 -7.32 4.25
C VAL A 34 -8.96 -7.14 3.24
N PRO A 35 -8.66 -6.66 2.01
CA PRO A 35 -7.36 -6.21 1.52
C PRO A 35 -6.92 -4.86 2.14
N ALA A 36 -5.61 -4.67 2.34
CA ALA A 36 -5.03 -3.45 2.92
C ALA A 36 -3.86 -2.95 2.08
N LEU A 37 -3.81 -1.64 1.83
CA LEU A 37 -2.70 -0.96 1.17
C LEU A 37 -1.82 -0.30 2.23
N LEU A 38 -0.57 -0.77 2.32
CA LEU A 38 0.47 -0.16 3.13
C LEU A 38 1.30 0.78 2.26
N VAL A 39 1.24 2.07 2.59
CA VAL A 39 1.96 3.13 1.87
C VAL A 39 3.18 3.52 2.70
N VAL A 40 4.37 3.33 2.15
CA VAL A 40 5.65 3.61 2.82
C VAL A 40 6.39 4.68 2.04
N ASP A 41 6.86 5.71 2.74
CA ASP A 41 7.69 6.76 2.19
C ASP A 41 9.12 6.26 1.93
N SER A 42 9.75 6.66 0.83
CA SER A 42 11.10 6.24 0.45
C SER A 42 12.17 6.66 1.46
N GLU A 43 12.00 7.81 2.09
CA GLU A 43 12.93 8.36 3.09
C GLU A 43 12.65 7.81 4.49
N ARG A 44 11.56 7.05 4.67
CA ARG A 44 11.12 6.47 5.96
C ARG A 44 10.95 7.50 7.08
N GLU A 45 10.88 8.78 6.74
CA GLU A 45 10.73 9.87 7.71
C GLU A 45 9.32 9.89 8.32
N GLN A 46 8.35 9.35 7.60
CA GLN A 46 6.96 9.28 8.03
C GLN A 46 6.56 7.84 8.36
N GLN A 47 5.68 7.70 9.35
CA GLN A 47 5.11 6.40 9.67
C GLN A 47 4.30 5.88 8.47
N PRO A 48 4.43 4.58 8.13
CA PRO A 48 3.64 3.97 7.09
C PRO A 48 2.14 4.17 7.31
N THR A 49 1.44 4.51 6.25
CA THR A 49 0.00 4.74 6.29
C THR A 49 -0.72 3.50 5.77
N ILE A 50 -1.75 3.05 6.48
CA ILE A 50 -2.56 1.89 6.08
C ILE A 50 -3.92 2.40 5.60
N ARG A 51 -4.36 1.87 4.46
CA ARG A 51 -5.69 2.11 3.89
C ARG A 51 -6.41 0.80 3.66
N TYR A 52 -7.68 0.78 4.02
CA TYR A 52 -8.56 -0.38 3.84
C TYR A 52 -9.59 -0.16 2.74
N ASP A 53 -9.97 1.11 2.51
CA ASP A 53 -10.97 1.48 1.51
C ASP A 53 -10.31 1.82 0.18
N MET A 54 -10.35 0.88 -0.75
CA MET A 54 -9.86 1.02 -2.12
C MET A 54 -11.03 1.23 -3.08
N VAL A 55 -11.72 2.36 -2.94
CA VAL A 55 -13.01 2.64 -3.60
C VAL A 55 -12.86 2.83 -5.11
N SER A 56 -11.75 3.43 -5.58
CA SER A 56 -11.51 3.69 -7.01
C SER A 56 -10.02 3.59 -7.39
N VAL A 57 -9.73 3.37 -8.69
CA VAL A 57 -8.34 3.34 -9.22
C VAL A 57 -7.72 4.72 -9.08
N GLU A 58 -8.50 5.78 -9.34
CA GLU A 58 -8.04 7.16 -9.30
C GLU A 58 -7.60 7.57 -7.88
N GLU A 59 -8.36 7.18 -6.85
CA GLU A 59 -8.00 7.43 -5.46
C GLU A 59 -6.74 6.65 -5.05
N LEU A 60 -6.62 5.40 -5.47
CA LEU A 60 -5.43 4.57 -5.27
C LEU A 60 -4.18 5.22 -5.89
N LEU A 61 -4.27 5.67 -7.15
CA LEU A 61 -3.17 6.36 -7.83
C LEU A 61 -2.81 7.69 -7.18
N LYS A 62 -3.80 8.46 -6.73
CA LYS A 62 -3.58 9.73 -6.05
C LYS A 62 -2.80 9.51 -4.75
N GLU A 63 -3.14 8.48 -3.98
CA GLU A 63 -2.44 8.16 -2.73
C GLU A 63 -1.03 7.64 -3.00
N ILE A 64 -0.83 6.73 -3.96
CA ILE A 64 0.52 6.22 -4.29
C ILE A 64 1.42 7.35 -4.79
N ARG A 65 0.89 8.28 -5.60
CA ARG A 65 1.66 9.44 -6.08
C ARG A 65 2.10 10.41 -4.98
N ARG A 66 1.45 10.42 -3.80
CA ARG A 66 1.84 11.31 -2.69
C ARG A 66 3.16 10.95 -2.04
N VAL A 67 3.62 9.71 -2.17
CA VAL A 67 4.88 9.23 -1.59
C VAL A 67 5.98 8.99 -2.64
N VAL A 68 5.64 9.04 -3.93
CA VAL A 68 6.60 8.84 -5.03
C VAL A 68 7.12 10.16 -5.60
N ILE A 69 6.42 11.28 -5.38
CA ILE A 69 6.68 12.59 -6.00
C ILE A 69 6.94 13.66 -4.93
#